data_AF-A0A950QCN2-F1
#
_entry.id   AF-A0A950QCN2-F1
#
_cell.length_a   1.000
_cell.length_b   1.000
_cell.length_c   1.000
_cell.angle_alpha   90.00
_cell.angle_beta   90.00
_cell.angle_gamma   90.00
#
_symmetry.space_group_name_H-M   'P 1'
#
loop_
_entity.id
_entity.type
_entity.pdbx_description
1 polymer ?
#
loop_
_entity_poly.entity_id
_entity_poly.type
_entity_poly.pdbx_seq_one_letter_code
_entity_poly.pdbx_strand_id
1 'polypeptide(L)'
;MRATLAALLFSCVSFFAFGQQLVGPNGDDSVSLDYVRSLKLTGDRGASNALGGGVLGRQSSGGLLGIDSVANWSSYFYEPGVIDQFGDLQFSWQYTMVGHAPFGHGDSDDWEGESTFIGAPIIPVNVDLRNADGSPRTVNGQRLYFDATHLVKPVLQSPIFSPHPYTSSRWPTQFNDAVQRAEFFNKSDDDWHTVLVPRVATPRTMVLIKGTYLRVLDSNGLTVGVLVDPGVFASKLFPPNFNGNDTTSIIGQAETSHDITTHDISTFLFPNTFLIAGGNFFIVGYHTYDLEAGGADNGWRERRYVLNYSSWVDDGFFGPAFTDVTALSHELTETFNDPFVNNAVPWWLSPNGNCQNNLETGDVIEGLPNATIPITTHGFTYHPQNEALLQWFANQTPSAAINHAYSYPDTSVLTSGAAPQLPGCPAPSTTASTK
;
A
#
# COMPACT_ATOMS: atom_id res chain seq x y z
N MET A 1 -31.00 -18.76 18.51
CA MET A 1 -29.65 -19.35 18.32
C MET A 1 -29.02 -18.56 17.19
N ARG A 2 -28.46 -17.36 17.37
CA ARG A 2 -27.27 -16.93 18.13
C ARG A 2 -26.04 -17.81 17.87
N ALA A 3 -25.00 -17.15 17.36
CA ALA A 3 -23.62 -17.56 17.08
C ALA A 3 -23.42 -18.33 15.76
N THR A 4 -22.73 -17.71 14.79
CA THR A 4 -21.39 -18.14 14.33
C THR A 4 -20.81 -17.22 13.24
N LEU A 5 -19.51 -16.94 13.38
CA LEU A 5 -18.52 -16.44 12.40
C LEU A 5 -18.67 -15.00 11.86
N ALA A 6 -18.10 -14.06 12.61
CA ALA A 6 -17.38 -12.90 12.07
C ALA A 6 -15.99 -12.89 12.71
N ALA A 7 -15.11 -13.77 12.21
CA ALA A 7 -13.72 -13.90 12.61
C ALA A 7 -12.96 -14.36 11.38
N LEU A 8 -12.61 -13.42 10.52
CA LEU A 8 -11.65 -13.49 9.41
C LEU A 8 -11.85 -12.22 8.60
N LEU A 9 -10.98 -11.22 8.80
CA LEU A 9 -10.61 -10.11 7.91
C LEU A 9 -9.84 -9.06 8.75
N PHE A 10 -8.62 -9.45 9.11
CA PHE A 10 -7.53 -8.57 9.53
C PHE A 10 -6.27 -9.26 9.01
N SER A 11 -5.97 -9.04 7.72
CA SER A 11 -4.69 -9.37 7.10
C SER A 11 -3.66 -8.25 7.31
N CYS A 12 -4.03 -7.12 7.92
CA CYS A 12 -3.06 -6.42 8.76
C CYS A 12 -2.67 -7.40 9.85
N VAL A 13 -1.41 -7.82 9.84
CA VAL A 13 -0.69 -8.46 10.95
C VAL A 13 -1.48 -8.31 12.23
N SER A 14 -1.93 -9.43 12.81
CA SER A 14 -2.59 -9.43 14.11
C SER A 14 -1.67 -8.82 15.17
N PHE A 15 -1.60 -7.49 15.24
CA PHE A 15 -0.88 -6.74 16.26
C PHE A 15 -1.75 -6.74 17.52
N PHE A 16 -1.94 -7.93 18.09
CA PHE A 16 -2.37 -8.03 19.47
C PHE A 16 -1.25 -7.49 20.36
N ALA A 17 -1.43 -6.23 20.74
CA ALA A 17 -0.93 -5.53 21.91
C ALA A 17 0.08 -6.29 22.78
N PHE A 18 1.36 -5.95 22.60
CA PHE A 18 2.25 -5.59 23.71
C PHE A 18 3.17 -4.49 23.19
N GLY A 19 2.97 -3.24 23.64
CA GLY A 19 3.95 -2.18 23.39
C GLY A 19 5.26 -2.60 24.06
N GLN A 20 6.22 -3.10 23.29
CA GLN A 20 7.55 -3.35 23.80
C GLN A 20 8.27 -2.00 23.89
N GLN A 21 8.97 -1.79 25.01
CA GLN A 21 9.88 -0.67 25.10
C GLN A 21 10.94 -0.85 24.01
N LEU A 22 10.94 0.06 23.03
CA LEU A 22 11.97 0.04 22.01
C LEU A 22 13.28 0.54 22.64
N VAL A 23 14.28 -0.33 22.62
CA VAL A 23 15.63 -0.04 23.10
C VAL A 23 16.60 -0.35 21.98
N GLY A 24 17.46 0.62 21.64
CA GLY A 24 18.48 0.43 20.62
C GLY A 24 19.51 -0.63 21.03
N PRO A 25 20.36 -1.10 20.08
CA PRO A 25 21.31 -2.19 20.31
C PRO A 25 22.27 -1.98 21.51
N ASN A 26 22.50 -0.72 21.89
CA ASN A 26 23.41 -0.33 22.97
C ASN A 26 22.68 0.12 24.26
N GLY A 27 21.36 -0.04 24.37
CA GLY A 27 20.58 0.48 25.49
C GLY A 27 20.08 1.92 25.32
N ASP A 28 20.46 2.57 24.21
CA ASP A 28 20.09 3.96 23.88
C ASP A 28 18.73 4.07 23.19
N ASP A 29 18.14 5.25 23.19
CA ASP A 29 16.89 5.54 22.45
C ASP A 29 17.14 5.99 21.01
N SER A 30 18.23 5.50 20.42
CA SER A 30 18.66 5.84 19.08
C SER A 30 19.40 4.70 18.40
N VAL A 31 19.36 4.70 17.07
CA VAL A 31 20.08 3.82 16.17
C VAL A 31 20.77 4.63 15.08
N SER A 32 21.83 4.10 14.45
CA SER A 32 22.45 4.75 13.29
C SER A 32 21.60 4.56 12.04
N LEU A 33 21.74 5.47 11.08
CA LEU A 33 21.16 5.31 9.74
C LEU A 33 21.66 4.03 9.06
N ASP A 34 22.92 3.67 9.26
CA ASP A 34 23.49 2.42 8.72
C ASP A 34 22.84 1.17 9.31
N TYR A 35 22.42 1.20 10.58
CA TYR A 35 21.63 0.11 11.16
C TYR A 35 20.29 -0.01 10.43
N VAL A 36 19.61 1.10 10.18
CA VAL A 36 18.32 1.11 9.49
C VAL A 36 18.45 0.61 8.04
N ARG A 37 19.50 1.02 7.32
CA ARG A 37 19.82 0.51 5.96
C ARG A 37 20.19 -0.98 5.93
N SER A 38 20.61 -1.55 7.06
CA SER A 38 20.92 -2.98 7.15
C SER A 38 19.68 -3.84 7.39
N LEU A 39 18.57 -3.23 7.80
CA LEU A 39 17.30 -3.92 7.95
C LEU A 39 16.81 -4.35 6.56
N LYS A 40 16.21 -5.53 6.50
CA LYS A 40 15.63 -6.03 5.26
C LYS A 40 14.25 -5.40 5.08
N LEU A 41 14.05 -4.78 3.92
CA LEU A 41 12.76 -4.80 3.24
C LEU A 41 12.55 -6.26 2.78
N THR A 42 11.32 -6.75 2.85
CA THR A 42 11.00 -8.19 2.87
C THR A 42 11.65 -8.99 1.73
N GLY A 43 12.15 -10.21 2.04
CA GLY A 43 12.66 -11.16 1.05
C GLY A 43 13.51 -12.33 1.59
N ASP A 44 13.05 -13.57 1.36
CA ASP A 44 13.82 -14.83 1.43
C ASP A 44 13.61 -15.74 0.18
N ARG A 45 14.72 -16.16 -0.44
CA ARG A 45 14.84 -16.72 -1.81
C ARG A 45 14.00 -17.98 -2.14
N GLY A 46 13.60 -18.12 -3.42
CA GLY A 46 13.27 -19.44 -4.03
C GLY A 46 12.83 -19.37 -5.51
N ALA A 47 12.90 -20.51 -6.21
CA ALA A 47 13.07 -20.62 -7.67
C ALA A 47 11.79 -20.78 -8.52
N SER A 48 11.89 -20.36 -9.78
CA SER A 48 10.89 -20.45 -10.85
C SER A 48 10.79 -21.83 -11.50
N ASN A 49 9.58 -22.31 -11.76
CA ASN A 49 9.25 -23.15 -12.92
C ASN A 49 7.81 -22.87 -13.35
N ALA A 50 7.67 -22.31 -14.55
CA ALA A 50 6.38 -21.93 -15.13
C ALA A 50 5.74 -23.11 -15.87
N LEU A 51 4.51 -23.45 -15.49
CA LEU A 51 3.49 -23.86 -16.43
C LEU A 51 2.34 -22.87 -16.26
N GLY A 52 2.26 -21.90 -17.18
CA GLY A 52 1.22 -20.86 -17.20
C GLY A 52 -0.16 -21.41 -17.56
N GLY A 53 -1.22 -20.64 -17.29
CA GLY A 53 -2.57 -21.06 -17.68
C GLY A 53 -3.75 -20.21 -17.20
N GLY A 54 -3.53 -19.22 -16.33
CA GLY A 54 -4.65 -18.48 -15.77
C GLY A 54 -5.37 -17.55 -16.74
N VAL A 55 -6.63 -17.26 -16.44
CA VAL A 55 -7.54 -16.49 -17.29
C VAL A 55 -8.29 -15.46 -16.45
N LEU A 56 -8.13 -14.18 -16.78
CA LEU A 56 -8.94 -13.11 -16.19
C LEU A 56 -10.41 -13.23 -16.59
N GLY A 57 -11.29 -12.98 -15.63
CA GLY A 57 -12.70 -12.71 -15.87
C GLY A 57 -12.87 -11.54 -16.85
N ARG A 58 -14.02 -11.51 -17.52
CA ARG A 58 -14.34 -10.50 -18.55
C ARG A 58 -15.52 -9.60 -18.16
N GLN A 59 -15.98 -9.71 -16.92
CA GLN A 59 -17.20 -9.08 -16.45
C GLN A 59 -17.00 -8.58 -15.02
N SER A 60 -17.66 -7.47 -14.70
CA SER A 60 -17.78 -6.98 -13.33
C SER A 60 -19.03 -7.59 -12.68
N SER A 61 -18.91 -7.96 -11.40
CA SER A 61 -20.06 -8.32 -10.57
C SER A 61 -20.67 -7.10 -9.85
N GLY A 62 -20.25 -5.89 -10.21
CA GLY A 62 -20.54 -4.66 -9.46
C GLY A 62 -19.60 -4.47 -8.27
N GLY A 63 -19.74 -3.34 -7.58
CA GLY A 63 -19.01 -3.06 -6.34
C GLY A 63 -19.51 -3.89 -5.15
N LEU A 64 -18.71 -3.92 -4.09
CA LEU A 64 -19.03 -4.60 -2.84
C LEU A 64 -20.31 -4.00 -2.23
N LEU A 65 -21.32 -4.84 -2.04
CA LEU A 65 -22.64 -4.42 -1.53
C LEU A 65 -22.63 -4.24 -0.01
N GLY A 66 -23.48 -3.33 0.47
CA GLY A 66 -23.73 -3.15 1.92
C GLY A 66 -22.72 -2.28 2.66
N ILE A 67 -21.76 -1.68 1.94
CA ILE A 67 -20.79 -0.73 2.50
C ILE A 67 -21.01 0.69 1.97
N ASP A 68 -20.53 1.66 2.73
CA ASP A 68 -20.38 3.08 2.39
C ASP A 68 -18.88 3.36 2.27
N SER A 69 -18.41 3.46 1.04
CA SER A 69 -16.99 3.61 0.71
C SER A 69 -16.79 4.19 -0.69
N VAL A 70 -15.54 4.29 -1.12
CA VAL A 70 -15.11 4.69 -2.47
C VAL A 70 -15.81 3.85 -3.54
N ALA A 71 -16.01 4.45 -4.72
CA ALA A 71 -16.46 3.71 -5.89
C ALA A 71 -15.50 2.54 -6.14
N ASN A 72 -16.06 1.34 -6.29
CA ASN A 72 -15.31 0.11 -6.46
C ASN A 72 -16.09 -0.87 -7.33
N TRP A 73 -15.38 -1.85 -7.86
CA TRP A 73 -15.92 -2.93 -8.67
C TRP A 73 -15.21 -4.24 -8.35
N SER A 74 -15.93 -5.34 -8.45
CA SER A 74 -15.37 -6.68 -8.22
C SER A 74 -15.40 -7.52 -9.48
N SER A 75 -14.43 -8.42 -9.59
CA SER A 75 -14.38 -9.46 -10.61
C SER A 75 -13.59 -10.65 -10.08
N TYR A 76 -13.08 -11.49 -10.98
CA TYR A 76 -12.31 -12.67 -10.61
C TYR A 76 -11.32 -13.06 -11.72
N PHE A 77 -10.37 -13.91 -11.38
CA PHE A 77 -9.58 -14.66 -12.35
C PHE A 77 -9.52 -16.14 -11.98
N TYR A 78 -9.24 -16.96 -12.98
CA TYR A 78 -9.01 -18.39 -12.79
C TYR A 78 -7.51 -18.68 -12.79
N GLU A 79 -7.01 -19.30 -11.74
CA GLU A 79 -5.67 -19.90 -11.67
C GLU A 79 -5.68 -21.00 -10.61
N PRO A 80 -5.21 -22.22 -10.90
CA PRO A 80 -5.09 -23.25 -9.88
C PRO A 80 -4.10 -22.84 -8.79
N GLY A 81 -4.54 -22.83 -7.53
CA GLY A 81 -3.69 -22.58 -6.37
C GLY A 81 -4.22 -23.26 -5.12
N VAL A 82 -3.45 -23.21 -4.04
CA VAL A 82 -3.84 -23.71 -2.72
C VAL A 82 -4.09 -22.51 -1.83
N ILE A 83 -5.20 -22.46 -1.09
CA ILE A 83 -5.50 -21.31 -0.22
C ILE A 83 -4.81 -21.42 1.15
N ASP A 84 -4.74 -22.62 1.72
CA ASP A 84 -4.29 -22.84 3.09
C ASP A 84 -3.40 -24.07 3.28
N GLN A 85 -2.84 -24.19 4.47
CA GLN A 85 -1.97 -25.29 4.89
C GLN A 85 -2.63 -26.68 4.84
N PHE A 86 -3.94 -26.78 4.66
CA PHE A 86 -4.67 -28.04 4.56
C PHE A 86 -4.69 -28.60 3.13
N GLY A 87 -4.22 -27.81 2.15
CA GLY A 87 -4.11 -28.24 0.77
C GLY A 87 -5.39 -28.04 -0.05
N ASP A 88 -6.33 -27.24 0.45
CA ASP A 88 -7.58 -26.97 -0.25
C ASP A 88 -7.32 -26.20 -1.56
N LEU A 89 -7.69 -26.83 -2.66
CA LEU A 89 -7.51 -26.28 -4.00
C LEU A 89 -8.57 -25.21 -4.27
N GLN A 90 -8.10 -24.05 -4.72
CA GLN A 90 -8.92 -22.96 -5.21
C GLN A 90 -8.54 -22.66 -6.66
N PHE A 91 -9.56 -22.43 -7.47
CA PHE A 91 -9.39 -22.18 -8.90
C PHE A 91 -9.84 -20.79 -9.32
N SER A 92 -10.65 -20.13 -8.49
CA SER A 92 -11.22 -18.80 -8.77
C SER A 92 -10.84 -17.86 -7.66
N TRP A 93 -10.29 -16.71 -8.01
CA TRP A 93 -9.80 -15.69 -7.08
C TRP A 93 -10.57 -14.42 -7.35
N GLN A 94 -11.39 -14.01 -6.38
CA GLN A 94 -12.16 -12.78 -6.47
C GLN A 94 -11.27 -11.62 -6.07
N TYR A 95 -11.44 -10.48 -6.75
CA TYR A 95 -10.79 -9.24 -6.39
C TYR A 95 -11.78 -8.08 -6.47
N THR A 96 -11.53 -7.04 -5.69
CA THR A 96 -12.25 -5.76 -5.70
C THR A 96 -11.24 -4.65 -5.91
N MET A 97 -11.51 -3.75 -6.86
CA MET A 97 -10.61 -2.65 -7.21
C MET A 97 -11.34 -1.31 -7.15
N VAL A 98 -10.57 -0.24 -7.01
CA VAL A 98 -11.07 1.13 -6.99
C VAL A 98 -11.57 1.53 -8.38
N GLY A 99 -12.66 2.30 -8.42
CA GLY A 99 -13.21 2.91 -9.62
C GLY A 99 -14.51 2.27 -10.12
N HIS A 100 -14.92 2.68 -11.31
CA HIS A 100 -15.88 1.94 -12.13
C HIS A 100 -15.16 0.85 -12.93
N ALA A 101 -15.91 -0.20 -13.26
CA ALA A 101 -15.33 -1.35 -13.94
C ALA A 101 -14.76 -0.96 -15.32
N PRO A 102 -13.59 -1.50 -15.69
CA PRO A 102 -13.01 -1.31 -17.02
C PRO A 102 -13.70 -2.15 -18.09
N PHE A 103 -14.76 -2.91 -17.76
CA PHE A 103 -15.46 -3.78 -18.71
C PHE A 103 -16.70 -3.09 -19.25
N GLY A 104 -16.91 -3.16 -20.57
CA GLY A 104 -18.15 -2.68 -21.18
C GLY A 104 -19.40 -3.40 -20.65
N HIS A 105 -20.52 -2.67 -20.59
CA HIS A 105 -21.83 -3.21 -20.25
C HIS A 105 -22.53 -3.80 -21.50
N GLY A 106 -22.34 -5.11 -21.77
CA GLY A 106 -23.16 -5.87 -22.74
C GLY A 106 -22.60 -6.01 -24.17
N ASP A 107 -23.45 -6.46 -25.10
CA ASP A 107 -23.15 -6.76 -26.53
C ASP A 107 -23.29 -5.54 -27.47
N SER A 108 -23.56 -4.34 -26.94
CA SER A 108 -23.71 -3.12 -27.74
C SER A 108 -22.39 -2.37 -27.86
N ASP A 109 -22.09 -1.89 -29.07
CA ASP A 109 -20.96 -1.01 -29.41
C ASP A 109 -21.01 0.39 -28.73
N ASP A 110 -21.85 0.57 -27.71
CA ASP A 110 -21.91 1.77 -26.87
C ASP A 110 -21.04 1.52 -25.63
N TRP A 111 -19.75 1.73 -25.84
CA TRP A 111 -18.71 1.60 -24.83
C TRP A 111 -18.69 2.85 -23.95
N GLU A 112 -19.18 2.74 -22.71
CA GLU A 112 -19.11 3.80 -21.72
C GLU A 112 -18.34 3.31 -20.48
N GLY A 113 -17.04 3.03 -20.63
CA GLY A 113 -16.13 2.98 -19.48
C GLY A 113 -16.14 4.33 -18.76
N GLU A 114 -16.92 4.45 -17.70
CA GLU A 114 -17.07 5.71 -16.97
C GLU A 114 -15.79 6.07 -16.21
N SER A 115 -15.21 7.22 -16.55
CA SER A 115 -14.15 7.83 -15.74
C SER A 115 -14.64 8.07 -14.30
N THR A 116 -13.87 7.62 -13.33
CA THR A 116 -14.13 7.83 -11.90
C THR A 116 -13.22 8.93 -11.37
N PHE A 117 -13.80 9.85 -10.59
CA PHE A 117 -13.05 10.89 -9.88
C PHE A 117 -13.21 10.69 -8.38
N ILE A 118 -12.10 10.52 -7.68
CA ILE A 118 -12.08 10.16 -6.26
C ILE A 118 -11.41 11.28 -5.49
N GLY A 119 -12.06 11.79 -4.44
CA GLY A 119 -11.44 12.79 -3.59
C GLY A 119 -10.19 12.22 -2.91
N ALA A 120 -9.10 12.98 -2.89
CA ALA A 120 -7.83 12.51 -2.38
C ALA A 120 -7.21 13.52 -1.40
N PRO A 121 -7.75 13.63 -0.17
CA PRO A 121 -7.18 14.50 0.84
C PRO A 121 -5.78 14.01 1.22
N ILE A 122 -4.83 14.94 1.26
CA ILE A 122 -3.48 14.73 1.79
C ILE A 122 -3.45 15.38 3.17
N ILE A 123 -3.29 14.58 4.21
CA ILE A 123 -3.21 14.97 5.61
C ILE A 123 -1.72 14.92 6.00
N PRO A 124 -1.05 16.08 6.16
CA PRO A 124 0.32 16.11 6.65
C PRO A 124 0.32 15.73 8.13
N VAL A 125 1.05 14.68 8.50
CA VAL A 125 1.15 14.25 9.89
C VAL A 125 2.53 14.59 10.43
N ASN A 126 2.58 15.66 11.22
CA ASN A 126 3.78 16.07 11.92
C ASN A 126 4.07 15.07 13.03
N VAL A 127 5.36 14.77 13.26
CA VAL A 127 5.77 13.85 14.33
C VAL A 127 6.45 14.62 15.44
N ASP A 128 5.81 14.60 16.60
CA ASP A 128 6.28 15.29 17.79
C ASP A 128 6.84 14.28 18.81
N LEU A 129 8.16 14.25 18.95
CA LEU A 129 8.85 13.40 19.90
C LEU A 129 8.95 14.09 21.26
N ARG A 130 8.48 13.44 22.32
CA ARG A 130 8.45 13.96 23.70
C ARG A 130 9.32 13.14 24.65
N ASN A 131 9.61 13.72 25.81
CA ASN A 131 10.20 13.01 26.94
C ASN A 131 9.17 12.03 27.55
N ALA A 132 9.63 11.15 28.44
CA ALA A 132 8.77 10.15 29.09
C ALA A 132 7.62 10.78 29.92
N ASP A 133 7.81 12.01 30.40
CA ASP A 133 6.81 12.80 31.13
C ASP A 133 5.88 13.62 30.20
N GLY A 134 6.02 13.50 28.88
CA GLY A 134 5.24 14.25 27.88
C GLY A 134 5.77 15.66 27.57
N SER A 135 6.80 16.15 28.25
CA SER A 135 7.39 17.46 27.96
C SER A 135 8.08 17.49 26.58
N PRO A 136 8.12 18.67 25.90
CA PRO A 136 8.85 18.83 24.65
C PRO A 136 10.30 18.33 24.76
N ARG A 137 10.73 17.51 23.79
CA ARG A 137 12.08 16.93 23.79
C ARG A 137 13.02 17.70 22.89
N THR A 138 14.19 18.03 23.43
CA THR A 138 15.28 18.70 22.73
C THR A 138 16.56 17.88 22.89
N VAL A 139 17.28 17.66 21.80
CA VAL A 139 18.60 17.00 21.79
C VAL A 139 19.57 17.91 21.04
N ASN A 140 20.75 18.16 21.59
CA ASN A 140 21.75 19.06 21.00
C ASN A 140 21.21 20.46 20.66
N GLY A 141 20.27 20.97 21.47
CA GLY A 141 19.64 22.27 21.24
C GLY A 141 18.54 22.27 20.16
N GLN A 142 18.30 21.16 19.47
CA GLN A 142 17.25 21.02 18.46
C GLN A 142 16.01 20.33 19.02
N ARG A 143 14.85 20.96 18.79
CA ARG A 143 13.56 20.37 19.11
C ARG A 143 13.33 19.15 18.22
N LEU A 144 13.00 18.01 18.82
CA LEU A 144 12.64 16.80 18.08
C LEU A 144 11.18 16.87 17.60
N TYR A 145 10.99 17.62 16.52
CA TYR A 145 9.70 17.82 15.84
C TYR A 145 9.92 17.74 14.34
N PHE A 146 9.24 16.82 13.68
CA PHE A 146 9.28 16.64 12.24
C PHE A 146 8.01 17.23 11.64
N ASP A 147 8.16 18.33 10.91
CA ASP A 147 7.06 19.00 10.25
C ASP A 147 6.85 18.39 8.86
N ALA A 148 5.67 17.81 8.59
CA ALA A 148 5.31 17.22 7.30
C ALA A 148 4.74 18.24 6.31
N THR A 149 4.37 19.44 6.76
CA THR A 149 3.61 20.38 5.91
C THR A 149 4.39 20.85 4.68
N HIS A 150 5.72 20.93 4.79
CA HIS A 150 6.58 21.30 3.67
C HIS A 150 6.67 20.23 2.57
N LEU A 151 6.30 18.97 2.87
CA LEU A 151 6.32 17.84 1.94
C LEU A 151 5.12 17.82 0.99
N VAL A 152 4.02 18.49 1.36
CA VAL A 152 2.75 18.48 0.62
C VAL A 152 2.93 19.00 -0.80
N LYS A 153 3.64 20.11 -0.97
CA LYS A 153 3.82 20.71 -2.29
C LYS A 153 4.60 19.79 -3.23
N PRO A 154 5.77 19.25 -2.85
CA PRO A 154 6.44 18.21 -3.63
C PRO A 154 5.54 17.01 -3.95
N VAL A 155 4.74 16.51 -3.00
CA VAL A 155 3.81 15.39 -3.26
C VAL A 155 2.75 15.75 -4.28
N LEU A 156 2.11 16.92 -4.17
CA LEU A 156 1.12 17.39 -5.16
C LEU A 156 1.71 17.54 -6.57
N GLN A 157 2.97 17.94 -6.66
CA GLN A 157 3.71 18.13 -7.92
C GLN A 157 4.25 16.82 -8.52
N SER A 158 4.23 15.73 -7.75
CA SER A 158 4.69 14.40 -8.15
C SER A 158 3.77 13.78 -9.21
N PRO A 159 4.26 12.79 -9.98
CA PRO A 159 3.46 12.04 -10.94
C PRO A 159 2.23 11.33 -10.34
N ILE A 160 2.16 11.17 -9.02
CA ILE A 160 1.04 10.53 -8.33
C ILE A 160 -0.21 11.42 -8.37
N PHE A 161 -0.04 12.73 -8.17
CA PHE A 161 -1.17 13.68 -8.10
C PHE A 161 -1.20 14.67 -9.28
N SER A 162 -0.10 14.80 -10.02
CA SER A 162 -0.01 15.64 -11.21
C SER A 162 0.03 14.79 -12.49
N PRO A 163 -0.69 15.20 -13.55
CA PRO A 163 -0.64 14.51 -14.84
C PRO A 163 0.78 14.42 -15.43
N HIS A 164 1.15 13.23 -15.90
CA HIS A 164 2.38 12.93 -16.64
C HIS A 164 2.06 12.02 -17.84
N PRO A 165 2.80 12.11 -18.97
CA PRO A 165 2.61 11.17 -20.08
C PRO A 165 3.00 9.74 -19.71
N TYR A 166 2.14 8.78 -20.04
CA TYR A 166 2.36 7.35 -19.80
C TYR A 166 1.98 6.55 -21.05
N THR A 167 2.65 5.43 -21.32
CA THR A 167 2.33 4.59 -22.50
C THR A 167 0.95 3.93 -22.43
N SER A 168 0.37 3.81 -21.24
CA SER A 168 -0.97 3.25 -21.02
C SER A 168 -2.13 4.24 -21.25
N SER A 169 -1.84 5.51 -21.53
CA SER A 169 -2.87 6.49 -21.83
C SER A 169 -2.50 7.41 -22.99
N ARG A 170 -3.50 7.78 -23.77
CA ARG A 170 -3.36 8.78 -24.83
C ARG A 170 -3.11 10.19 -24.28
N TRP A 171 -3.61 10.46 -23.08
CA TRP A 171 -3.53 11.76 -22.43
C TRP A 171 -2.67 11.67 -21.16
N PRO A 172 -1.94 12.73 -20.77
CA PRO A 172 -1.25 12.74 -19.50
C PRO A 172 -2.21 12.46 -18.35
N THR A 173 -1.82 11.56 -17.44
CA THR A 173 -2.64 11.12 -16.31
C THR A 173 -1.78 10.88 -15.06
N GLN A 174 -2.38 10.46 -13.95
CA GLN A 174 -1.71 10.15 -12.69
C GLN A 174 -1.09 8.76 -12.70
N PHE A 175 -0.07 8.55 -11.87
CA PHE A 175 0.70 7.31 -11.81
C PHE A 175 -0.18 6.07 -11.55
N ASN A 176 -1.02 6.11 -10.51
CA ASN A 176 -1.93 5.01 -10.13
C ASN A 176 -2.96 4.70 -11.24
N ASP A 177 -3.49 5.74 -11.89
CA ASP A 177 -4.39 5.59 -13.04
C ASP A 177 -3.65 4.93 -14.21
N ALA A 178 -2.42 5.36 -14.49
CA ALA A 178 -1.61 4.77 -15.55
C ALA A 178 -1.31 3.29 -15.31
N VAL A 179 -1.10 2.85 -14.06
CA VAL A 179 -0.94 1.43 -13.70
C VAL A 179 -2.24 0.65 -13.92
N GLN A 180 -3.38 1.11 -13.40
CA GLN A 180 -4.67 0.46 -13.65
C GLN A 180 -4.99 0.39 -15.16
N ARG A 181 -4.70 1.44 -15.92
CA ARG A 181 -4.87 1.45 -17.38
C ARG A 181 -3.92 0.47 -18.08
N ALA A 182 -2.71 0.30 -17.60
CA ALA A 182 -1.78 -0.70 -18.12
C ALA A 182 -2.31 -2.12 -17.88
N GLU A 183 -2.87 -2.36 -16.69
CA GLU A 183 -3.46 -3.64 -16.30
C GLU A 183 -4.68 -4.00 -17.16
N PHE A 184 -5.57 -3.04 -17.42
CA PHE A 184 -6.80 -3.25 -18.19
C PHE A 184 -6.73 -2.71 -19.62
N PHE A 185 -5.52 -2.57 -20.18
CA PHE A 185 -5.29 -1.89 -21.46
C PHE A 185 -6.13 -2.44 -22.62
N ASN A 186 -6.29 -3.77 -22.70
CA ASN A 186 -7.08 -4.43 -23.76
C ASN A 186 -8.52 -4.75 -23.34
N LYS A 187 -9.01 -4.12 -22.27
CA LYS A 187 -10.35 -4.32 -21.69
C LYS A 187 -11.11 -3.02 -21.54
N SER A 188 -10.43 -1.99 -21.10
CA SER A 188 -10.94 -0.65 -20.89
C SER A 188 -11.01 0.16 -22.19
N ASP A 189 -11.91 1.15 -22.19
CA ASP A 189 -11.95 2.17 -23.22
C ASP A 189 -10.74 3.11 -23.14
N ASP A 190 -10.47 3.80 -24.25
CA ASP A 190 -9.42 4.82 -24.34
C ASP A 190 -9.62 5.95 -23.32
N ASP A 191 -10.87 6.30 -23.03
CA ASP A 191 -11.26 7.38 -22.10
C ASP A 191 -11.58 6.88 -20.67
N TRP A 192 -11.39 5.59 -20.38
CA TRP A 192 -11.59 5.05 -19.03
C TRP A 192 -10.46 5.49 -18.10
N HIS A 193 -10.81 6.08 -16.96
CA HIS A 193 -9.83 6.56 -15.98
C HIS A 193 -10.35 6.43 -14.56
N THR A 194 -9.44 6.27 -13.59
CA THR A 194 -9.71 6.36 -12.16
C THR A 194 -8.77 7.41 -11.57
N VAL A 195 -9.22 8.67 -11.51
CA VAL A 195 -8.40 9.83 -11.22
C VAL A 195 -8.61 10.30 -9.78
N LEU A 196 -7.51 10.59 -9.08
CA LEU A 196 -7.51 11.24 -7.78
C LEU A 196 -7.68 12.76 -7.93
N VAL A 197 -8.53 13.35 -7.11
CA VAL A 197 -8.75 14.80 -7.03
C VAL A 197 -8.12 15.30 -5.72
N PRO A 198 -6.84 15.72 -5.76
CA PRO A 198 -6.12 16.01 -4.54
C PRO A 198 -6.58 17.31 -3.88
N ARG A 199 -6.58 17.32 -2.55
CA ARG A 199 -6.73 18.54 -1.74
C ARG A 199 -5.82 18.46 -0.51
N VAL A 200 -5.41 19.62 0.00
CA VAL A 200 -4.65 19.68 1.25
C VAL A 200 -5.63 19.76 2.42
N ALA A 201 -5.57 18.79 3.33
CA ALA A 201 -6.37 18.75 4.54
C ALA A 201 -5.62 19.38 5.72
N THR A 202 -6.29 19.50 6.87
CA THR A 202 -5.70 20.11 8.07
C THR A 202 -4.53 19.26 8.57
N PRO A 203 -3.33 19.84 8.78
CA PRO A 203 -2.21 19.11 9.36
C PRO A 203 -2.54 18.54 10.74
N ARG A 204 -2.11 17.31 10.99
CA ARG A 204 -2.25 16.61 12.27
C ARG A 204 -0.90 16.42 12.92
N THR A 205 -0.88 16.14 14.22
CA THR A 205 0.37 15.91 14.95
C THR A 205 0.28 14.61 15.73
N MET A 206 1.11 13.64 15.36
CA MET A 206 1.32 12.42 16.12
C MET A 206 2.34 12.67 17.23
N VAL A 207 1.90 12.56 18.48
CA VAL A 207 2.77 12.71 19.66
C VAL A 207 3.27 11.34 20.11
N LEU A 208 4.60 11.17 20.10
CA LEU A 208 5.28 9.94 20.53
C LEU A 208 6.10 10.21 21.79
N ILE A 209 6.02 9.30 22.77
CA ILE A 209 6.66 9.44 24.08
C ILE A 209 7.96 8.64 24.10
N LYS A 210 9.03 9.19 24.71
CA LYS A 210 10.31 8.46 24.84
C LYS A 210 10.07 7.07 25.43
N GLY A 211 10.64 6.05 24.79
CA GLY A 211 10.45 4.63 25.12
C GLY A 211 9.50 3.92 24.15
N THR A 212 8.74 4.65 23.34
CA THR A 212 7.85 4.10 22.31
C THR A 212 8.38 4.30 20.88
N TYR A 213 9.58 4.87 20.74
CA TYR A 213 10.25 5.13 19.47
C TYR A 213 11.76 5.09 19.64
N LEU A 214 12.48 4.88 18.53
CA LEU A 214 13.92 5.08 18.40
C LEU A 214 14.19 6.22 17.44
N ARG A 215 15.18 7.05 17.77
CA ARG A 215 15.68 8.10 16.87
C ARG A 215 16.66 7.49 15.87
N VAL A 216 16.53 7.82 14.61
CA VAL A 216 17.53 7.47 13.59
C VAL A 216 18.54 8.60 13.48
N LEU A 217 19.82 8.29 13.65
CA LEU A 217 20.90 9.27 13.65
C LEU A 217 21.76 9.18 12.37
N ASP A 218 22.10 10.31 11.78
CA ASP A 218 23.10 10.38 10.72
C ASP A 218 24.54 10.19 11.28
N SER A 219 25.54 10.25 10.38
CA SER A 219 26.95 10.15 10.76
C SER A 219 27.45 11.27 11.68
N ASN A 220 26.71 12.38 11.77
CA ASN A 220 27.02 13.53 12.63
C ASN A 220 26.28 13.48 13.98
N GLY A 221 25.45 12.46 14.20
CA GLY A 221 24.61 12.32 15.39
C GLY A 221 23.35 13.18 15.38
N LEU A 222 22.97 13.76 14.24
CA LEU A 222 21.70 14.48 14.05
C LEU A 222 20.58 13.47 13.87
N THR A 223 19.43 13.75 14.50
CA THR A 223 18.24 12.92 14.32
C THR A 223 17.60 13.24 12.96
N VAL A 224 17.56 12.25 12.07
CA VAL A 224 17.08 12.35 10.68
C VAL A 224 15.81 11.55 10.41
N GLY A 225 15.39 10.70 11.34
CA GLY A 225 14.15 9.93 11.22
C GLY A 225 13.76 9.29 12.54
N VAL A 226 12.68 8.52 12.50
CA VAL A 226 12.14 7.83 13.67
C VAL A 226 11.69 6.42 13.31
N LEU A 227 12.01 5.46 14.18
CA LEU A 227 11.43 4.11 14.17
C LEU A 227 10.40 4.02 15.28
N VAL A 228 9.22 3.51 14.97
CA VAL A 228 8.09 3.40 15.90
C VAL A 228 7.64 1.95 16.00
N ASP A 229 7.21 1.54 17.19
CA ASP A 229 6.57 0.24 17.34
C ASP A 229 5.22 0.26 16.58
N PRO A 230 4.92 -0.74 15.74
CA PRO A 230 3.68 -0.76 14.97
C PRO A 230 2.42 -0.68 15.82
N GLY A 231 2.40 -1.31 17.01
CA GLY A 231 1.26 -1.25 17.92
C GLY A 231 1.07 0.14 18.53
N VAL A 232 2.16 0.80 18.91
CA VAL A 232 2.14 2.22 19.33
C VAL A 232 1.64 3.10 18.21
N PHE A 233 2.21 2.96 17.00
CA PHE A 233 1.83 3.76 15.84
C PHE A 233 0.34 3.61 15.52
N ALA A 234 -0.15 2.37 15.44
CA ALA A 234 -1.55 2.06 15.20
C ALA A 234 -2.47 2.69 16.28
N SER A 235 -2.09 2.60 17.57
CA SER A 235 -2.87 3.20 18.66
C SER A 235 -2.94 4.73 18.62
N LYS A 236 -2.04 5.39 17.88
CA LYS A 236 -2.06 6.83 17.63
C LYS A 236 -2.75 7.19 16.33
N LEU A 237 -2.68 6.32 15.32
CA LEU A 237 -3.26 6.58 14.02
C LEU A 237 -4.77 6.31 14.02
N PHE A 238 -5.22 5.16 14.53
CA PHE A 238 -6.61 4.68 14.42
C PHE A 238 -7.48 4.99 15.65
N PRO A 239 -8.78 5.23 15.46
CA PRO A 239 -9.75 5.23 16.53
C PRO A 239 -9.75 3.89 17.29
N PRO A 240 -9.81 3.90 18.62
CA PRO A 240 -9.86 2.65 19.40
C PRO A 240 -11.25 1.98 19.37
N ASN A 241 -12.29 2.70 18.92
CA ASN A 241 -13.66 2.19 18.84
C ASN A 241 -14.34 2.73 17.57
N PHE A 242 -15.24 1.94 17.00
CA PHE A 242 -15.99 2.25 15.78
C PHE A 242 -17.28 3.02 16.10
N ASN A 243 -17.15 4.27 16.57
CA ASN A 243 -18.31 5.11 16.93
C ASN A 243 -18.33 6.48 16.23
N GLY A 244 -17.35 6.78 15.37
CA GLY A 244 -17.27 7.99 14.55
C GLY A 244 -17.13 9.29 15.35
N ASN A 245 -16.69 9.24 16.60
CA ASN A 245 -16.55 10.42 17.45
C ASN A 245 -15.18 10.55 18.13
N ASP A 246 -14.21 9.71 17.76
CA ASP A 246 -12.87 9.82 18.29
C ASP A 246 -12.21 11.13 17.83
N THR A 247 -11.67 11.88 18.78
CA THR A 247 -10.95 13.13 18.51
C THR A 247 -9.49 13.05 18.98
N THR A 248 -9.03 11.85 19.34
CA THR A 248 -7.71 11.64 19.95
C THR A 248 -6.71 11.01 18.98
N SER A 249 -7.13 10.06 18.16
CA SER A 249 -6.32 9.50 17.08
C SER A 249 -6.26 10.46 15.88
N ILE A 250 -5.29 10.24 15.01
CA ILE A 250 -5.08 11.07 13.82
C ILE A 250 -6.23 10.90 12.81
N ILE A 251 -6.68 9.66 12.58
CA ILE A 251 -7.79 9.37 11.68
C ILE A 251 -9.11 9.89 12.26
N GLY A 252 -9.41 9.61 13.53
CA GLY A 252 -10.65 10.12 14.16
C GLY A 252 -10.73 11.65 14.13
N GLN A 253 -9.61 12.35 14.35
CA GLN A 253 -9.55 13.81 14.17
C GLN A 253 -9.87 14.27 12.74
N ALA A 254 -9.42 13.53 11.73
CA ALA A 254 -9.70 13.85 10.33
C ALA A 254 -11.19 13.61 10.00
N GLU A 255 -11.75 12.48 10.42
CA GLU A 255 -13.17 12.12 10.24
C GLU A 255 -14.12 13.12 10.91
N THR A 256 -13.90 13.39 12.21
CA THR A 256 -14.77 14.27 13.00
C THR A 256 -14.73 15.73 12.55
N SER A 257 -13.64 16.14 11.89
CA SER A 257 -13.52 17.46 11.27
C SER A 257 -14.02 17.54 9.83
N HIS A 258 -14.43 16.39 9.25
CA HIS A 258 -14.81 16.25 7.85
C HIS A 258 -13.70 16.62 6.85
N ASP A 259 -12.43 16.46 7.24
CA ASP A 259 -11.31 16.57 6.32
C ASP A 259 -11.29 15.40 5.32
N ILE A 260 -11.83 14.24 5.74
CA ILE A 260 -11.97 13.01 4.96
C ILE A 260 -13.40 12.50 5.02
N THR A 261 -13.77 11.71 4.01
CA THR A 261 -15.06 11.03 3.89
C THR A 261 -14.86 9.58 3.45
N THR A 262 -15.90 8.76 3.55
CA THR A 262 -15.87 7.37 3.04
C THR A 262 -15.64 7.28 1.53
N HIS A 263 -15.88 8.36 0.79
CA HIS A 263 -15.73 8.42 -0.67
C HIS A 263 -14.38 8.98 -1.10
N ASP A 264 -13.46 9.18 -0.15
CA ASP A 264 -12.09 9.61 -0.40
C ASP A 264 -11.10 8.43 -0.32
N ILE A 265 -9.96 8.56 -1.02
CA ILE A 265 -8.74 7.82 -0.70
C ILE A 265 -7.79 8.78 0.00
N SER A 266 -7.64 8.60 1.31
CA SER A 266 -6.95 9.57 2.17
C SER A 266 -5.47 9.22 2.35
N THR A 267 -4.57 10.17 2.09
CA THR A 267 -3.13 9.98 2.30
C THR A 267 -2.70 10.64 3.60
N PHE A 268 -2.28 9.85 4.58
CA PHE A 268 -1.64 10.34 5.80
C PHE A 268 -0.12 10.38 5.55
N LEU A 269 0.37 11.57 5.21
CA LEU A 269 1.75 11.79 4.77
C LEU A 269 2.66 12.08 5.96
N PHE A 270 3.63 11.21 6.20
CA PHE A 270 4.60 11.37 7.26
C PHE A 270 6.00 11.74 6.73
N PRO A 271 6.84 12.42 7.52
CA PRO A 271 8.26 12.59 7.23
C PRO A 271 9.05 11.43 7.83
N ASN A 272 10.03 10.83 7.14
CA ASN A 272 11.01 9.83 7.64
C ASN A 272 10.59 9.04 8.91
N THR A 273 9.37 8.50 8.89
CA THR A 273 8.76 7.78 10.00
C THR A 273 8.64 6.36 9.52
N PHE A 274 9.09 5.41 10.30
CA PHE A 274 9.14 4.02 9.89
C PHE A 274 8.69 3.17 11.04
N LEU A 275 8.06 2.04 10.77
CA LEU A 275 7.70 1.09 11.82
C LEU A 275 8.75 0.00 11.88
N ILE A 276 9.06 -0.52 13.06
CA ILE A 276 10.00 -1.63 13.22
C ILE A 276 9.28 -2.85 13.80
N ALA A 277 9.32 -3.97 13.07
CA ALA A 277 8.71 -5.22 13.48
C ALA A 277 9.77 -6.34 13.54
N GLY A 278 9.75 -7.16 14.59
CA GLY A 278 10.60 -8.35 14.67
C GLY A 278 12.13 -8.10 14.65
N GLY A 279 12.57 -6.86 14.93
CA GLY A 279 13.99 -6.49 15.08
C GLY A 279 14.84 -6.39 13.80
N ASN A 280 14.36 -6.93 12.67
CA ASN A 280 15.08 -6.99 11.40
C ASN A 280 14.29 -6.42 10.19
N PHE A 281 13.05 -5.99 10.40
CA PHE A 281 12.16 -5.51 9.35
C PHE A 281 11.65 -4.11 9.68
N PHE A 282 11.42 -3.30 8.65
CA PHE A 282 10.79 -2.01 8.82
C PHE A 282 9.73 -1.75 7.75
N ILE A 283 8.75 -0.92 8.11
CA ILE A 283 7.57 -0.58 7.31
C ILE A 283 7.63 0.92 7.02
N VAL A 284 7.54 1.29 5.75
CA VAL A 284 7.63 2.68 5.24
C VAL A 284 6.28 3.27 4.86
N GLY A 285 5.29 2.41 4.65
CA GLY A 285 3.91 2.72 4.35
C GLY A 285 3.03 1.50 4.61
N TYR A 286 1.72 1.68 4.56
CA TYR A 286 0.75 0.62 4.31
C TYR A 286 -0.55 1.25 3.82
N HIS A 287 -1.29 0.54 2.98
CA HIS A 287 -2.68 0.86 2.66
C HIS A 287 -3.65 0.04 3.52
N THR A 288 -4.80 0.63 3.84
CA THR A 288 -5.86 -0.02 4.64
C THR A 288 -7.14 0.82 4.62
N TYR A 289 -8.09 0.53 5.50
CA TYR A 289 -9.24 1.37 5.77
C TYR A 289 -9.55 1.42 7.27
N ASP A 290 -10.06 2.56 7.73
CA ASP A 290 -10.73 2.63 9.03
C ASP A 290 -12.21 2.21 8.89
N LEU A 291 -12.66 1.40 9.84
CA LEU A 291 -14.02 0.87 9.87
C LEU A 291 -14.84 1.66 10.88
N GLU A 292 -15.96 2.23 10.44
CA GLU A 292 -16.88 2.92 11.31
C GLU A 292 -18.29 2.36 11.24
N ALA A 293 -19.00 2.40 12.36
CA ALA A 293 -20.38 1.92 12.41
C ALA A 293 -21.27 2.73 11.45
N GLY A 294 -22.21 2.05 10.78
CA GLY A 294 -23.23 2.69 9.94
C GLY A 294 -24.29 3.45 10.72
N GLY A 295 -24.97 4.39 10.06
CA GLY A 295 -26.03 5.22 10.65
C GLY A 295 -27.21 5.43 9.72
N ALA A 296 -28.30 5.99 10.23
CA ALA A 296 -29.49 6.23 9.41
C ALA A 296 -29.21 7.13 8.18
N ASP A 297 -28.23 8.03 8.29
CA ASP A 297 -27.78 8.96 7.27
C ASP A 297 -27.11 8.29 6.06
N ASN A 298 -26.52 7.10 6.23
CA ASN A 298 -25.94 6.32 5.15
C ASN A 298 -26.70 5.00 4.87
N GLY A 299 -27.90 4.84 5.43
CA GLY A 299 -28.72 3.64 5.24
C GLY A 299 -28.24 2.43 6.05
N TRP A 300 -27.60 2.67 7.20
CA TRP A 300 -27.04 1.66 8.11
C TRP A 300 -25.95 0.79 7.48
N ARG A 301 -25.25 1.33 6.48
CA ARG A 301 -24.12 0.68 5.82
C ARG A 301 -22.85 0.90 6.63
N GLU A 302 -22.04 -0.15 6.78
CA GLU A 302 -20.71 -0.04 7.37
C GLU A 302 -19.89 1.02 6.60
N ARG A 303 -19.26 1.94 7.32
CA ARG A 303 -18.42 2.99 6.73
C ARG A 303 -17.00 2.48 6.63
N ARG A 304 -16.37 2.68 5.47
CA ARG A 304 -14.95 2.38 5.25
C ARG A 304 -14.24 3.61 4.71
N TYR A 305 -13.39 4.20 5.54
CA TYR A 305 -12.51 5.30 5.16
C TYR A 305 -11.22 4.71 4.61
N VAL A 306 -11.15 4.60 3.27
CA VAL A 306 -9.96 4.06 2.59
C VAL A 306 -8.80 5.05 2.71
N LEU A 307 -7.64 4.54 3.11
CA LEU A 307 -6.49 5.38 3.41
C LEU A 307 -5.16 4.65 3.18
N ASN A 308 -4.12 5.45 3.06
CA ASN A 308 -2.75 4.97 3.24
C ASN A 308 -2.03 5.80 4.30
N TYR A 309 -1.11 5.14 4.99
CA TYR A 309 0.02 5.76 5.62
C TYR A 309 1.20 5.68 4.66
N SER A 310 1.87 6.79 4.41
CA SER A 310 3.10 6.77 3.60
C SER A 310 4.11 7.78 4.12
N SER A 311 5.35 7.33 4.27
CA SER A 311 6.45 8.23 4.60
C SER A 311 7.13 8.78 3.36
N TRP A 312 7.27 10.09 3.31
CA TRP A 312 8.26 10.74 2.46
C TRP A 312 9.65 10.38 2.97
N VAL A 313 10.46 9.82 2.08
CA VAL A 313 11.81 9.39 2.38
C VAL A 313 12.81 10.39 1.82
N ASP A 314 13.58 11.04 2.70
CA ASP A 314 14.62 11.97 2.25
C ASP A 314 15.68 11.29 1.39
N ASP A 315 16.24 12.05 0.45
CA ASP A 315 17.33 11.56 -0.40
C ASP A 315 18.50 11.04 0.45
N GLY A 316 19.05 9.92 0.00
CA GLY A 316 20.13 9.23 0.69
C GLY A 316 19.70 8.47 1.94
N PHE A 317 18.43 8.44 2.38
CA PHE A 317 18.05 7.66 3.57
C PHE A 317 18.24 6.14 3.33
N PHE A 318 17.59 5.59 2.31
CA PHE A 318 17.71 4.18 1.89
C PHE A 318 18.55 3.98 0.61
N GLY A 319 19.18 5.06 0.12
CA GLY A 319 19.91 5.07 -1.15
C GLY A 319 19.09 5.72 -2.27
N PRO A 320 19.66 5.83 -3.49
CA PRO A 320 19.08 6.66 -4.55
C PRO A 320 17.82 6.07 -5.18
N ALA A 321 17.52 4.79 -4.95
CA ALA A 321 16.40 4.09 -5.58
C ALA A 321 15.15 4.00 -4.69
N PHE A 322 15.21 4.42 -3.42
CA PHE A 322 14.06 4.43 -2.50
C PHE A 322 14.03 5.75 -1.73
N THR A 323 13.29 6.71 -2.27
CA THR A 323 13.26 8.11 -1.81
C THR A 323 11.95 8.79 -2.21
N ASP A 324 11.73 10.02 -1.78
CA ASP A 324 10.59 10.86 -2.11
C ASP A 324 9.22 10.16 -1.97
N VAL A 325 8.58 9.86 -3.10
CA VAL A 325 7.25 9.29 -3.22
C VAL A 325 7.28 7.79 -3.49
N THR A 326 8.42 7.09 -3.40
CA THR A 326 8.50 5.64 -3.62
C THR A 326 7.48 4.88 -2.76
N ALA A 327 7.46 5.13 -1.45
CA ALA A 327 6.49 4.50 -0.55
C ALA A 327 5.06 4.90 -0.94
N LEU A 328 4.81 6.18 -1.21
CA LEU A 328 3.47 6.67 -1.55
C LEU A 328 2.92 6.06 -2.86
N SER A 329 3.75 5.88 -3.89
CA SER A 329 3.31 5.24 -5.14
C SER A 329 2.97 3.77 -4.95
N HIS A 330 3.75 3.07 -4.10
CA HIS A 330 3.52 1.69 -3.72
C HIS A 330 2.15 1.57 -3.04
N GLU A 331 1.95 2.28 -1.94
CA GLU A 331 0.71 2.17 -1.17
C GLU A 331 -0.54 2.60 -1.95
N LEU A 332 -0.44 3.64 -2.78
CA LEU A 332 -1.59 4.08 -3.58
C LEU A 332 -1.92 3.11 -4.70
N THR A 333 -0.94 2.46 -5.31
CA THR A 333 -1.22 1.47 -6.36
C THR A 333 -1.84 0.22 -5.75
N GLU A 334 -1.35 -0.23 -4.60
CA GLU A 334 -1.96 -1.34 -3.86
C GLU A 334 -3.36 -0.98 -3.40
N THR A 335 -3.59 0.23 -2.88
CA THR A 335 -4.95 0.73 -2.56
C THR A 335 -5.90 0.61 -3.76
N PHE A 336 -5.42 0.88 -4.98
CA PHE A 336 -6.23 0.81 -6.19
C PHE A 336 -6.57 -0.63 -6.59
N ASN A 337 -5.69 -1.57 -6.25
CA ASN A 337 -5.83 -2.99 -6.54
C ASN A 337 -6.57 -3.75 -5.44
N ASP A 338 -6.48 -3.31 -4.18
CA ASP A 338 -7.07 -3.94 -3.00
C ASP A 338 -7.49 -2.89 -1.94
N PRO A 339 -8.51 -2.05 -2.19
CA PRO A 339 -8.90 -0.98 -1.27
C PRO A 339 -9.37 -1.45 0.11
N PHE A 340 -9.63 -2.77 0.26
CA PHE A 340 -10.15 -3.38 1.47
C PHE A 340 -9.25 -4.50 2.03
N VAL A 341 -7.98 -4.55 1.59
CA VAL A 341 -6.93 -5.46 2.07
C VAL A 341 -7.36 -6.94 2.10
N ASN A 342 -8.23 -7.36 1.20
CA ASN A 342 -8.88 -8.65 1.22
C ASN A 342 -8.88 -9.41 -0.11
N ASN A 343 -8.15 -8.93 -1.09
CA ASN A 343 -7.98 -9.61 -2.37
C ASN A 343 -6.94 -10.72 -2.22
N ALA A 344 -7.42 -11.92 -1.93
CA ALA A 344 -6.58 -13.12 -1.93
C ALA A 344 -6.24 -13.55 -3.37
N VAL A 345 -5.02 -14.07 -3.52
CA VAL A 345 -4.46 -14.61 -4.76
C VAL A 345 -3.78 -15.96 -4.46
N PRO A 346 -3.42 -16.79 -5.47
CA PRO A 346 -2.56 -17.94 -5.22
C PRO A 346 -1.31 -17.52 -4.46
N TRP A 347 -0.78 -18.39 -3.59
CA TRP A 347 0.52 -18.13 -2.99
C TRP A 347 1.56 -17.86 -4.08
N TRP A 348 2.32 -16.79 -3.90
CA TRP A 348 3.33 -16.34 -4.83
C TRP A 348 4.65 -16.09 -4.11
N LEU A 349 5.73 -16.22 -4.87
CA LEU A 349 7.08 -15.93 -4.42
C LEU A 349 7.68 -14.91 -5.38
N SER A 350 7.91 -13.71 -4.89
CA SER A 350 8.47 -12.63 -5.70
C SER A 350 9.98 -12.84 -5.93
N PRO A 351 10.59 -12.15 -6.91
CA PRO A 351 12.01 -12.34 -7.20
C PRO A 351 12.95 -11.90 -6.06
N ASN A 352 12.50 -11.02 -5.16
CA ASN A 352 13.24 -10.63 -3.96
C ASN A 352 13.15 -11.71 -2.84
N GLY A 353 12.24 -12.69 -2.98
CA GLY A 353 11.98 -13.74 -2.00
C GLY A 353 10.80 -13.48 -1.04
N ASN A 354 9.99 -12.46 -1.27
CA ASN A 354 8.80 -12.24 -0.46
C ASN A 354 7.75 -13.30 -0.82
N CYS A 355 7.16 -13.92 0.20
CA CYS A 355 6.19 -14.99 0.04
C CYS A 355 4.88 -14.60 0.69
N GLN A 356 3.83 -14.46 -0.13
CA GLN A 356 2.51 -14.06 0.35
C GLN A 356 1.40 -14.66 -0.53
N ASN A 357 0.15 -14.32 -0.22
CA ASN A 357 -1.06 -14.79 -0.93
C ASN A 357 -2.17 -13.72 -1.01
N ASN A 358 -1.79 -12.46 -0.87
CA ASN A 358 -2.60 -11.24 -1.04
C ASN A 358 -2.13 -10.50 -2.30
N LEU A 359 -3.00 -9.63 -2.83
CA LEU A 359 -2.75 -8.84 -4.04
C LEU A 359 -1.96 -7.55 -3.70
N GLU A 360 -0.70 -7.71 -3.31
CA GLU A 360 0.22 -6.60 -2.97
C GLU A 360 1.14 -6.30 -4.16
N THR A 361 0.72 -5.37 -5.02
CA THR A 361 1.40 -5.09 -6.30
C THR A 361 2.83 -4.58 -6.13
N GLY A 362 3.08 -3.80 -5.09
CA GLY A 362 4.37 -3.19 -4.82
C GLY A 362 5.34 -4.15 -4.15
N ASP A 363 4.84 -5.00 -3.25
CA ASP A 363 5.61 -6.03 -2.54
C ASP A 363 6.32 -7.03 -3.46
N VAL A 364 5.78 -7.25 -4.66
CA VAL A 364 6.40 -8.11 -5.68
C VAL A 364 7.71 -7.51 -6.21
N ILE A 365 7.80 -6.18 -6.27
CA ILE A 365 8.89 -5.43 -6.92
C ILE A 365 9.83 -4.77 -5.90
N GLU A 366 9.40 -4.60 -4.67
CA GLU A 366 10.20 -4.08 -3.57
C GLU A 366 11.60 -4.72 -3.53
N GLY A 367 12.65 -3.94 -3.25
CA GLY A 367 14.01 -4.47 -3.10
C GLY A 367 14.66 -5.00 -4.38
N LEU A 368 13.99 -4.96 -5.54
CA LEU A 368 14.62 -5.25 -6.84
C LEU A 368 15.56 -4.09 -7.27
N PRO A 369 16.64 -4.37 -8.02
CA PRO A 369 17.58 -3.33 -8.46
C PRO A 369 16.96 -2.21 -9.32
N ASN A 370 15.88 -2.52 -10.03
CA ASN A 370 15.09 -1.61 -10.86
C ASN A 370 13.68 -1.42 -10.29
N ALA A 371 13.54 -1.44 -8.96
CA ALA A 371 12.26 -1.28 -8.29
C ALA A 371 11.60 0.06 -8.57
N THR A 372 12.35 1.13 -8.86
CA THR A 372 11.80 2.46 -9.15
C THR A 372 12.14 2.96 -10.55
N ILE A 373 11.33 3.89 -11.04
CA ILE A 373 11.53 4.58 -12.31
C ILE A 373 11.65 6.09 -12.09
N PRO A 374 12.69 6.76 -12.61
CA PRO A 374 12.82 8.20 -12.47
C PRO A 374 11.81 8.92 -13.37
N ILE A 375 10.97 9.78 -12.79
CA ILE A 375 10.00 10.60 -13.50
C ILE A 375 10.20 12.07 -13.14
N THR A 376 10.54 12.90 -14.13
CA THR A 376 10.71 14.34 -13.93
C THR A 376 9.40 15.09 -14.20
N THR A 377 8.85 15.72 -13.17
CA THR A 377 7.71 16.64 -13.25
C THR A 377 8.02 17.91 -12.47
N HIS A 378 7.53 19.06 -12.94
CA HIS A 378 7.69 20.34 -12.23
C HIS A 378 9.13 20.71 -11.82
N GLY A 379 10.15 20.20 -12.53
CA GLY A 379 11.57 20.46 -12.24
C GLY A 379 12.18 19.61 -11.13
N PHE A 380 11.46 18.60 -10.62
CA PHE A 380 11.96 17.62 -9.65
C PHE A 380 11.88 16.21 -10.27
N THR A 381 12.86 15.35 -9.99
CA THR A 381 12.85 13.94 -10.41
C THR A 381 12.38 13.09 -9.24
N TYR A 382 11.20 12.51 -9.39
CA TYR A 382 10.58 11.59 -8.45
C TYR A 382 10.93 10.13 -8.78
N HIS A 383 10.83 9.24 -7.81
CA HIS A 383 11.17 7.83 -7.93
C HIS A 383 9.99 6.92 -7.53
N PRO A 384 8.83 6.99 -8.22
CA PRO A 384 7.77 6.02 -8.00
C PRO A 384 8.24 4.59 -8.27
N GLN A 385 7.65 3.64 -7.56
CA GLN A 385 7.93 2.21 -7.71
C GLN A 385 7.30 1.68 -9.00
N ASN A 386 7.95 0.73 -9.67
CA ASN A 386 7.28 -0.13 -10.63
C ASN A 386 6.36 -1.09 -9.87
N GLU A 387 5.25 -1.46 -10.50
CA GLU A 387 4.16 -2.21 -9.85
C GLU A 387 3.91 -3.50 -10.63
N ALA A 388 3.70 -4.61 -9.93
CA ALA A 388 3.23 -5.83 -10.55
C ALA A 388 1.78 -5.64 -11.00
N LEU A 389 1.46 -6.12 -12.20
CA LEU A 389 0.09 -6.10 -12.72
C LEU A 389 -0.65 -7.36 -12.28
N LEU A 390 -1.99 -7.32 -12.21
CA LEU A 390 -2.85 -8.46 -11.90
C LEU A 390 -2.51 -9.72 -12.72
N GLN A 391 -2.06 -9.55 -13.98
CA GLN A 391 -1.66 -10.66 -14.85
C GLN A 391 -0.45 -11.43 -14.34
N TRP A 392 0.39 -10.82 -13.50
CA TRP A 392 1.47 -11.51 -12.80
C TRP A 392 0.90 -12.52 -11.80
N PHE A 393 0.01 -12.08 -10.92
CA PHE A 393 -0.66 -12.94 -9.92
C PHE A 393 -1.53 -14.02 -10.56
N ALA A 394 -2.18 -13.70 -11.67
CA ALA A 394 -3.00 -14.64 -12.43
C ALA A 394 -2.19 -15.63 -13.27
N ASN A 395 -0.85 -15.56 -13.26
CA ASN A 395 0.02 -16.40 -14.08
C ASN A 395 -0.40 -16.45 -15.58
N GLN A 396 -0.94 -15.34 -16.07
CA GLN A 396 -1.63 -15.31 -17.36
C GLN A 396 -0.59 -15.30 -18.49
N THR A 397 -0.65 -16.27 -19.40
CA THR A 397 0.30 -16.38 -20.51
C THR A 397 -0.41 -16.55 -21.86
N PRO A 398 -0.26 -15.62 -22.83
CA PRO A 398 0.39 -14.31 -22.68
C PRO A 398 -0.45 -13.38 -21.79
N SER A 399 0.19 -12.42 -21.11
CA SER A 399 -0.52 -11.39 -20.35
C SER A 399 -1.47 -10.59 -21.26
N ALA A 400 -2.66 -10.28 -20.75
CA ALA A 400 -3.63 -9.42 -21.43
C ALA A 400 -3.42 -7.92 -21.14
N ALA A 401 -2.45 -7.56 -20.31
CA ALA A 401 -2.07 -6.17 -20.05
C ALA A 401 -1.44 -5.51 -21.29
N ILE A 402 -1.11 -4.22 -21.15
CA ILE A 402 -0.37 -3.46 -22.16
C ILE A 402 0.87 -4.25 -22.62
N ASN A 403 1.02 -4.43 -23.94
CA ASN A 403 2.17 -5.09 -24.56
C ASN A 403 2.56 -6.46 -23.94
N HIS A 404 1.59 -7.21 -23.40
CA HIS A 404 1.83 -8.48 -22.69
C HIS A 404 2.74 -8.34 -21.45
N ALA A 405 2.78 -7.17 -20.82
CA ALA A 405 3.60 -6.90 -19.65
C ALA A 405 3.06 -7.56 -18.37
N TYR A 406 3.94 -7.74 -17.38
CA TYR A 406 3.59 -8.17 -16.02
C TYR A 406 3.93 -7.13 -14.96
N SER A 407 4.60 -6.05 -15.36
CA SER A 407 4.92 -4.89 -14.53
C SER A 407 4.75 -3.60 -15.32
N TYR A 408 4.58 -2.48 -14.61
CA TYR A 408 4.46 -1.15 -15.20
C TYR A 408 4.96 -0.08 -14.22
N PRO A 409 5.50 1.08 -14.64
CA PRO A 409 5.74 1.53 -16.02
C PRO A 409 6.84 0.80 -16.80
N ASP A 410 7.86 0.27 -16.12
CA ASP A 410 8.89 -0.53 -16.78
C ASP A 410 8.37 -1.97 -16.97
N THR A 411 8.02 -2.30 -18.21
CA THR A 411 7.50 -3.62 -18.59
C THR A 411 8.56 -4.73 -18.60
N SER A 412 9.81 -4.41 -18.27
CA SER A 412 10.91 -5.39 -18.23
C SER A 412 11.27 -5.88 -16.83
N VAL A 413 10.71 -5.28 -15.76
CA VAL A 413 10.96 -5.68 -14.37
C VAL A 413 10.47 -7.10 -14.11
N LEU A 414 9.25 -7.42 -14.56
CA LEU A 414 8.67 -8.76 -14.50
C LEU A 414 8.41 -9.27 -15.92
N THR A 415 9.06 -10.37 -16.29
CA THR A 415 9.02 -10.92 -17.66
C THR A 415 8.07 -12.10 -17.84
N SER A 416 7.49 -12.61 -16.75
CA SER A 416 6.55 -13.73 -16.74
C SER A 416 5.63 -13.64 -15.54
N GLY A 417 4.48 -14.32 -15.60
CA GLY A 417 3.59 -14.46 -14.45
C GLY A 417 4.20 -15.26 -13.30
N ALA A 418 3.62 -15.11 -12.11
CA ALA A 418 4.00 -15.85 -10.92
C ALA A 418 3.65 -17.32 -11.08
N ALA A 419 4.61 -18.21 -10.87
CA ALA A 419 4.30 -19.63 -10.72
C ALA A 419 3.57 -19.83 -9.38
N PRO A 420 2.40 -20.49 -9.34
CA PRO A 420 1.71 -20.79 -8.09
C PRO A 420 2.61 -21.56 -7.12
N GLN A 421 2.59 -21.14 -5.86
CA GLN A 421 3.35 -21.74 -4.77
C GLN A 421 2.47 -22.59 -3.87
N LEU A 422 3.11 -23.45 -3.08
CA LEU A 422 2.48 -24.05 -1.91
C LEU A 422 2.40 -23.00 -0.78
N PRO A 423 1.49 -23.19 0.20
CA PRO A 423 1.38 -22.30 1.36
C PRO A 423 2.72 -22.08 2.05
N GLY A 424 3.10 -20.82 2.25
CA GLY A 424 4.38 -20.42 2.86
C GLY A 424 5.60 -20.63 1.97
N CYS A 425 5.42 -20.83 0.66
CA CYS A 425 6.48 -20.95 -0.36
C CYS A 425 7.66 -21.82 0.10
N PRO A 426 7.43 -23.09 0.48
CA PRO A 426 8.48 -23.95 0.98
C PRO A 426 9.58 -24.12 -0.06
N ALA A 427 10.83 -24.10 0.40
CA ALA A 427 11.98 -24.37 -0.46
C ALA A 427 11.81 -25.71 -1.19
N PRO A 428 12.24 -25.84 -2.46
CA PRO A 428 12.19 -27.10 -3.19
C PRO A 428 12.89 -28.21 -2.39
N SER A 429 12.21 -29.35 -2.17
CA SER A 429 12.80 -30.45 -1.42
C SER A 429 14.02 -31.00 -2.18
N THR A 430 15.18 -31.04 -1.54
CA THR A 430 16.44 -31.53 -2.14
C THR A 430 16.49 -33.06 -2.29
N THR A 431 15.35 -33.76 -2.21
CA THR A 431 15.30 -35.21 -2.43
C THR A 431 15.24 -35.52 -3.92
N ALA A 432 16.37 -35.32 -4.59
CA ALA A 432 16.66 -36.10 -5.79
C ALA A 432 16.74 -37.58 -5.37
N SER A 433 15.76 -38.36 -5.81
CA SER A 433 15.76 -39.82 -5.76
C SER A 433 17.07 -40.33 -6.37
N THR A 434 17.98 -40.84 -5.55
CA THR A 434 18.92 -41.86 -6.00
C THR A 434 18.10 -43.08 -6.39
N LYS A 435 17.94 -43.29 -7.70
CA LYS A 435 17.71 -44.62 -8.26
C LYS A 435 18.99 -45.11 -8.91
#